data_AF-A0ABD5S4S6-F1
#
_entry.id   AF-A0ABD5S4S6-F1
#
_cell.length_a   1.000
_cell.length_b   1.000
_cell.length_c   1.000
_cell.angle_alpha   90.00
_cell.angle_beta   90.00
_cell.angle_gamma   90.00
#
_symmetry.space_group_name_H-M   'P 1'
#
loop_
_entity.id
_entity.type
_entity.pdbx_description
1 polymer ?
#
loop_
_entity_poly.entity_id
_entity_poly.type
_entity_poly.pdbx_seq_one_letter_code
_entity_poly.pdbx_strand_id
1 'polypeptide(L)'
;VEHSSGSGPRVHGKPGETEEMYADHVVNATGAWAGQVGDLAGVDVEVRPSKGVMVVMNTRQVDTVVNRCRPKGDADIVVPHETAAILGTTDEEVEDPEDYPEEGWEVDLMIDTLSELVPMLRDARTIRSFWGVRPLYEPPGTGTVDPTDITRDFFLLDHAERDDLPGMTSIVGGKFTTYRLMAEKISDHVCDLFGVDAACRTADEPLPGSEDAGVLDDYMERFGLRSPIGRRSSQRLGSMT
;
A
#
# COMPACT_ATOMS: atom_id res chain seq x y z
N VAL A 1 0.48 -27.40 -18.33
CA VAL A 1 1.73 -28.18 -18.11
C VAL A 1 1.58 -28.92 -16.78
N GLU A 2 2.00 -30.19 -16.66
CA GLU A 2 2.14 -30.81 -15.33
C GLU A 2 3.28 -30.09 -14.59
N HIS A 3 2.93 -29.36 -13.54
CA HIS A 3 3.90 -28.63 -12.74
C HIS A 3 4.37 -29.49 -11.57
N SER A 4 5.65 -29.87 -11.58
CA SER A 4 6.34 -30.29 -10.37
C SER A 4 6.49 -29.05 -9.46
N SER A 5 5.91 -29.11 -8.27
CA SER A 5 5.91 -28.05 -7.26
C SER A 5 7.34 -27.63 -6.88
N GLY A 6 7.67 -26.36 -7.11
CA GLY A 6 8.96 -25.79 -6.72
C GLY A 6 8.86 -24.27 -6.57
N SER A 7 9.40 -23.76 -5.47
CA SER A 7 9.39 -22.33 -5.10
C SER A 7 10.50 -21.56 -5.82
N GLY A 8 10.14 -20.51 -6.56
CA GLY A 8 11.08 -19.55 -7.15
C GLY A 8 10.36 -18.36 -7.79
N PRO A 9 11.00 -17.18 -7.89
CA PRO A 9 10.42 -16.02 -8.56
C PRO A 9 10.30 -16.29 -10.06
N ARG A 10 9.10 -16.14 -10.62
CA ARG A 10 8.84 -16.34 -12.05
C ARG A 10 8.37 -15.02 -12.65
N VAL A 11 9.10 -14.52 -13.64
CA VAL A 11 8.65 -13.41 -14.48
C VAL A 11 7.95 -14.05 -15.67
N HIS A 12 6.62 -13.88 -15.75
CA HIS A 12 5.79 -14.46 -16.80
C HIS A 12 5.41 -13.40 -17.83
N GLY A 13 5.26 -13.84 -19.08
CA GLY A 13 4.83 -13.03 -20.22
C GLY A 13 5.96 -12.23 -20.88
N LYS A 14 6.19 -12.45 -22.17
CA LYS A 14 6.68 -11.38 -23.05
C LYS A 14 5.49 -10.53 -23.46
N PRO A 15 5.63 -9.19 -23.59
CA PRO A 15 4.55 -8.36 -24.11
C PRO A 15 4.01 -8.89 -25.43
N GLY A 16 2.69 -9.12 -25.49
CA GLY A 16 1.99 -9.63 -26.68
C GLY A 16 1.78 -11.14 -26.74
N GLU A 17 2.23 -11.91 -25.74
CA GLU A 17 1.94 -13.34 -25.63
C GLU A 17 0.81 -13.60 -24.61
N THR A 18 0.02 -14.65 -24.85
CA THR A 18 -0.99 -15.16 -23.91
C THR A 18 -0.50 -16.47 -23.31
N GLU A 19 -0.59 -16.61 -21.99
CA GLU A 19 -0.22 -17.82 -21.24
C GLU A 19 -1.43 -18.28 -20.42
N GLU A 20 -1.64 -19.60 -20.35
CA GLU A 20 -2.67 -20.22 -19.52
C GLU A 20 -2.04 -20.82 -18.26
N MET A 21 -2.60 -20.52 -17.09
CA MET A 21 -2.16 -21.02 -15.79
C MET A 21 -3.31 -21.68 -15.05
N TYR A 22 -2.99 -22.73 -14.30
CA TYR A 22 -3.94 -23.44 -13.46
C TYR A 22 -3.48 -23.37 -12.02
N ALA A 23 -4.42 -23.09 -11.12
CA ALA A 23 -4.22 -23.07 -9.68
C ALA A 23 -5.42 -23.73 -9.01
N ASP A 24 -5.20 -24.39 -7.87
CA ASP A 24 -6.28 -25.00 -7.10
C ASP A 24 -7.15 -23.94 -6.40
N HIS A 25 -6.59 -22.76 -6.13
CA HIS A 25 -7.29 -21.61 -5.55
C HIS A 25 -6.67 -20.28 -6.00
N VAL A 26 -7.49 -19.26 -6.22
CA VAL A 26 -7.07 -17.93 -6.64
C VAL A 26 -7.42 -16.89 -5.58
N VAL A 27 -6.42 -16.11 -5.14
CA VAL A 27 -6.64 -14.97 -4.25
C VAL A 27 -6.61 -13.67 -5.05
N ASN A 28 -7.74 -12.96 -5.09
CA ASN A 28 -7.83 -11.62 -5.64
C ASN A 28 -7.40 -10.59 -4.57
N ALA A 29 -6.15 -10.15 -4.65
CA ALA A 29 -5.55 -9.13 -3.78
C ALA A 29 -5.12 -7.90 -4.59
N THR A 30 -5.90 -7.52 -5.60
CA THR A 30 -5.53 -6.51 -6.60
C THR A 30 -5.87 -5.08 -6.21
N GLY A 31 -6.12 -4.82 -4.93
CA GLY A 31 -6.32 -3.46 -4.41
C GLY A 31 -7.46 -2.73 -5.12
N ALA A 32 -7.16 -1.59 -5.75
CA ALA A 32 -8.19 -0.75 -6.36
C ALA A 32 -8.84 -1.40 -7.59
N TRP A 33 -8.19 -2.42 -8.16
CA TRP A 33 -8.69 -3.23 -9.26
C TRP A 33 -9.50 -4.44 -8.81
N ALA A 34 -9.71 -4.66 -7.51
CA ALA A 34 -10.36 -5.88 -7.02
C ALA A 34 -11.78 -6.07 -7.56
N GLY A 35 -12.54 -4.97 -7.75
CA GLY A 35 -13.82 -4.98 -8.44
C GLY A 35 -13.70 -5.43 -9.89
N GLN A 36 -12.82 -4.78 -10.67
CA GLN A 36 -12.58 -5.12 -12.07
C GLN A 36 -12.13 -6.58 -12.26
N VAL A 37 -11.30 -7.12 -11.37
CA VAL A 37 -10.87 -8.52 -11.40
C VAL A 37 -11.99 -9.47 -10.98
N GLY A 38 -12.85 -9.05 -10.04
CA GLY A 38 -14.07 -9.77 -9.67
C GLY A 38 -15.01 -9.93 -10.87
N ASP A 39 -15.23 -8.85 -11.63
CA ASP A 39 -16.07 -8.86 -12.83
C ASP A 39 -15.62 -9.88 -13.87
N LEU A 40 -14.31 -10.08 -14.03
CA LEU A 40 -13.75 -11.10 -14.93
C LEU A 40 -14.14 -12.53 -14.52
N ALA A 41 -14.39 -12.75 -13.23
CA ALA A 41 -14.85 -14.03 -12.67
C ALA A 41 -16.38 -14.08 -12.48
N GLY A 42 -17.10 -13.01 -12.82
CA GLY A 42 -18.56 -12.90 -12.67
C GLY A 42 -19.02 -12.67 -11.23
N VAL A 43 -18.15 -12.18 -10.34
CA VAL A 43 -18.50 -11.85 -8.94
C VAL A 43 -18.36 -10.36 -8.69
N ASP A 44 -19.36 -9.79 -8.02
CA ASP A 44 -19.36 -8.35 -7.70
C ASP A 44 -18.50 -8.09 -6.46
N VAL A 45 -17.54 -7.17 -6.54
CA VAL A 45 -16.70 -6.75 -5.42
C VAL A 45 -16.68 -5.22 -5.37
N GLU A 46 -17.55 -4.64 -4.53
CA GLU A 46 -17.77 -3.19 -4.42
C GLU A 46 -16.56 -2.43 -3.81
N VAL A 47 -15.55 -2.17 -4.64
CA VAL A 47 -14.41 -1.29 -4.31
C VAL A 47 -14.62 0.07 -4.95
N ARG A 48 -14.56 1.12 -4.12
CA ARG A 48 -14.55 2.51 -4.54
C ARG A 48 -13.11 3.04 -4.52
N PRO A 49 -12.54 3.38 -5.68
CA PRO A 49 -11.21 3.97 -5.73
C PRO A 49 -11.26 5.42 -5.26
N SER A 50 -10.39 5.78 -4.32
CA SER A 50 -10.21 7.18 -3.88
C SER A 50 -8.75 7.60 -4.04
N LYS A 51 -8.51 8.61 -4.88
CA LYS A 51 -7.17 9.20 -5.04
C LYS A 51 -6.83 10.13 -3.88
N GLY A 52 -5.54 10.28 -3.62
CA GLY A 52 -5.04 11.31 -2.74
C GLY A 52 -3.66 11.78 -3.13
N VAL A 53 -3.46 13.10 -3.11
CA VAL A 53 -2.17 13.74 -3.40
C VAL A 53 -1.25 13.72 -2.19
N MET A 54 0.03 13.48 -2.45
CA MET A 54 1.13 13.77 -1.54
C MET A 54 2.07 14.77 -2.23
N VAL A 55 2.47 15.81 -1.52
CA VAL A 55 3.27 16.91 -2.07
C VAL A 55 4.64 16.95 -1.38
N VAL A 56 5.71 16.88 -2.16
CA VAL A 56 7.09 16.92 -1.67
C VAL A 56 7.67 18.32 -1.83
N MET A 57 8.22 18.86 -0.75
CA MET A 57 8.83 20.19 -0.72
C MET A 57 10.34 20.14 -0.97
N ASN A 58 10.89 21.27 -1.41
CA ASN A 58 12.32 21.43 -1.68
C ASN A 58 13.22 21.43 -0.44
N THR A 59 12.65 21.70 0.73
CA THR A 59 13.35 21.73 2.02
C THR A 59 12.53 21.02 3.08
N ARG A 60 13.15 20.71 4.21
CA ARG A 60 12.51 20.16 5.40
C ARG A 60 12.05 21.31 6.29
N GLN A 61 10.78 21.66 6.24
CA GLN A 61 10.20 22.76 7.03
C GLN A 61 9.99 22.40 8.51
N VAL A 62 9.87 21.11 8.82
CA VAL A 62 9.62 20.60 10.18
C VAL A 62 10.64 19.52 10.54
N ASP A 63 11.02 19.43 11.81
CA ASP A 63 11.91 18.35 12.28
C ASP A 63 11.15 17.15 12.86
N THR A 64 9.87 17.31 13.15
CA THR A 64 8.97 16.25 13.62
C THR A 64 7.72 16.20 12.77
N VAL A 65 7.00 15.07 12.79
CA VAL A 65 5.67 14.99 12.18
C VAL A 65 4.74 16.00 12.85
N VAL A 66 4.04 16.77 12.02
CA VAL A 66 2.95 17.65 12.44
C VAL A 66 1.65 17.04 11.94
N ASN A 67 0.65 16.95 12.81
CA ASN A 67 -0.71 16.54 12.47
C ASN A 67 -1.71 17.60 12.95
N ARG A 68 -2.79 17.84 12.21
CA ARG A 68 -3.83 18.82 12.57
C ARG A 68 -4.65 18.43 13.81
N CYS A 69 -4.53 17.20 14.30
CA CYS A 69 -5.18 16.66 15.49
C CYS A 69 -6.71 16.87 15.48
N ARG A 70 -7.33 16.66 14.32
CA ARG A 70 -8.77 16.72 14.10
C ARG A 70 -9.27 15.37 13.55
N PRO A 71 -10.60 15.13 13.47
CA PRO A 71 -11.11 14.02 12.67
C PRO A 71 -10.51 14.05 11.26
N LYS A 72 -10.31 12.86 10.68
CA LYS A 72 -9.69 12.67 9.36
C LYS A 72 -10.25 13.67 8.33
N GLY A 73 -9.37 14.19 7.48
CA GLY A 73 -9.74 14.99 6.33
C GLY A 73 -8.51 15.42 5.54
N ASP A 74 -8.71 16.42 4.67
CA ASP A 74 -7.63 16.81 3.77
C ASP A 74 -6.50 17.56 4.46
N ALA A 75 -5.29 17.39 3.93
CA ALA A 75 -4.12 18.15 4.37
C ALA A 75 -3.85 18.05 5.88
N ASP A 76 -3.91 16.84 6.43
CA ASP A 76 -3.81 16.62 7.87
C ASP A 76 -2.38 16.48 8.40
N ILE A 77 -1.38 16.21 7.55
CA ILE A 77 -0.02 15.91 7.98
C ILE A 77 1.08 16.64 7.21
N VAL A 78 2.14 17.00 7.95
CA VAL A 78 3.46 17.34 7.40
C VAL A 78 4.47 16.35 7.98
N VAL A 79 5.10 15.56 7.12
CA VAL A 79 6.05 14.52 7.50
C VAL A 79 7.47 14.91 7.07
N PRO A 80 8.43 15.07 8.00
CA PRO A 80 9.82 15.24 7.61
C PRO A 80 10.36 13.99 6.92
N HIS A 81 11.02 14.15 5.79
CA HIS A 81 11.64 13.04 5.06
C HIS A 81 13.00 13.46 4.48
N GLU A 82 14.08 12.93 5.06
CA GLU A 82 15.46 13.33 4.74
C GLU A 82 15.65 14.86 4.78
N THR A 83 15.88 15.48 3.62
CA THR A 83 16.07 16.93 3.45
C THR A 83 14.81 17.65 2.95
N ALA A 84 13.70 16.92 2.80
CA ALA A 84 12.40 17.41 2.34
C ALA A 84 11.34 17.29 3.44
N ALA A 85 10.17 17.85 3.18
CA ALA A 85 8.93 17.50 3.87
C ALA A 85 7.91 16.97 2.86
N ILE A 86 7.05 16.07 3.31
CA ILE A 86 5.94 15.53 2.55
C ILE A 86 4.65 15.99 3.21
N LEU A 87 3.80 16.67 2.45
CA LEU A 87 2.48 17.12 2.84
C LEU A 87 1.47 16.08 2.34
N GLY A 88 0.42 15.83 3.11
CA GLY A 88 -0.65 14.97 2.65
C GLY A 88 -1.89 15.04 3.53
N THR A 89 -3.02 14.55 3.06
CA THR A 89 -3.35 14.15 1.68
C THR A 89 -4.77 14.61 1.36
N THR A 90 -5.20 14.59 0.10
CA THR A 90 -6.61 14.63 -0.29
C THR A 90 -7.29 13.26 -0.24
N ASP A 91 -8.62 13.26 -0.34
CA ASP A 91 -9.49 12.09 -0.51
C ASP A 91 -10.58 12.39 -1.55
N GLU A 92 -10.34 12.01 -2.81
CA GLU A 92 -11.26 12.28 -3.94
C GLU A 92 -11.62 10.97 -4.63
N GLU A 93 -12.91 10.67 -4.76
CA GLU A 93 -13.37 9.48 -5.49
C GLU A 93 -13.05 9.57 -6.99
N VAL A 94 -12.62 8.46 -7.58
CA VAL A 94 -12.31 8.36 -9.02
C VAL A 94 -12.96 7.12 -9.61
N GLU A 95 -13.32 7.19 -10.89
CA GLU A 95 -13.97 6.07 -11.59
C GLU A 95 -12.97 4.97 -11.96
N ASP A 96 -11.77 5.35 -12.43
CA ASP A 96 -10.73 4.42 -12.87
C ASP A 96 -9.46 4.60 -12.01
N PRO A 97 -8.97 3.53 -11.33
CA PRO A 97 -7.72 3.58 -10.57
C PRO A 97 -6.45 3.69 -11.43
N GLU A 98 -6.52 3.47 -12.74
CA GLU A 98 -5.39 3.61 -13.68
C GLU A 98 -5.38 4.99 -14.37
N ASP A 99 -6.56 5.54 -14.69
CA ASP A 99 -6.72 6.82 -15.39
C ASP A 99 -7.55 7.82 -14.59
N TYR A 100 -6.86 8.70 -13.86
CA TYR A 100 -7.48 9.74 -13.04
C TYR A 100 -6.76 11.09 -13.22
N PRO A 101 -7.47 12.22 -13.02
CA PRO A 101 -6.87 13.53 -13.20
C PRO A 101 -5.92 13.87 -12.04
N GLU A 102 -4.73 14.35 -12.39
CA GLU A 102 -3.75 14.90 -11.45
C GLU A 102 -3.86 16.44 -11.44
N GLU A 103 -4.57 17.00 -10.47
CA GLU A 103 -4.98 18.40 -10.55
C GLU A 103 -4.18 19.32 -9.64
N GLY A 104 -3.85 20.52 -10.15
CA GLY A 104 -3.05 21.50 -9.42
C GLY A 104 -3.74 22.05 -8.16
N TRP A 105 -5.07 22.09 -8.13
CA TRP A 105 -5.82 22.60 -6.99
C TRP A 105 -5.59 21.76 -5.73
N GLU A 106 -5.36 20.45 -5.87
CA GLU A 106 -5.08 19.56 -4.73
C GLU A 106 -3.74 19.92 -4.09
N VAL A 107 -2.75 20.29 -4.90
CA VAL A 107 -1.44 20.76 -4.44
C VAL A 107 -1.57 22.10 -3.73
N ASP A 108 -2.32 23.04 -4.32
CA ASP A 108 -2.60 24.35 -3.73
C ASP A 108 -3.32 24.21 -2.39
N LEU A 109 -4.32 23.33 -2.30
CA LEU A 109 -5.04 23.01 -1.07
C LEU A 109 -4.08 22.52 0.03
N MET A 110 -3.14 21.61 -0.29
CA MET A 110 -2.15 21.14 0.68
C MET A 110 -1.33 22.30 1.25
N ILE A 111 -0.82 23.18 0.38
CA ILE A 111 0.04 24.30 0.78
C ILE A 111 -0.77 25.31 1.59
N ASP A 112 -1.93 25.73 1.11
CA ASP A 112 -2.74 26.76 1.77
C ASP A 112 -3.19 26.30 3.16
N THR A 113 -3.68 25.07 3.25
CA THR A 113 -4.22 24.51 4.50
C THR A 113 -3.12 24.25 5.52
N LEU A 114 -2.01 23.63 5.13
CA LEU A 114 -0.93 23.30 6.07
C LEU A 114 -0.09 24.53 6.44
N SER A 115 -0.11 25.59 5.63
CA SER A 115 0.52 26.87 5.98
C SER A 115 -0.13 27.56 7.18
N GLU A 116 -1.37 27.21 7.54
CA GLU A 116 -1.99 27.69 8.79
C GLU A 116 -1.23 27.20 10.03
N LEU A 117 -0.65 25.99 9.97
CA LEU A 117 0.15 25.41 11.05
C LEU A 117 1.65 25.67 10.88
N VAL A 118 2.14 25.66 9.64
CA VAL A 118 3.56 25.80 9.31
C VAL A 118 3.72 26.94 8.28
N PRO A 119 3.74 28.21 8.70
CA PRO A 119 3.64 29.36 7.80
C PRO A 119 4.69 29.44 6.70
N MET A 120 5.88 28.89 6.93
CA MET A 120 6.96 28.87 5.94
C MET A 120 6.68 27.97 4.72
N LEU A 121 5.63 27.14 4.76
CA LEU A 121 5.20 26.36 3.59
C LEU A 121 4.73 27.27 2.44
N ARG A 122 4.16 28.44 2.74
CA ARG A 122 3.64 29.39 1.73
C ARG A 122 4.71 29.87 0.75
N ASP A 123 5.94 30.03 1.23
CA ASP A 123 7.07 30.52 0.44
C ASP A 123 7.96 29.36 -0.07
N ALA A 124 7.66 28.13 0.33
CA ALA A 124 8.45 26.96 -0.04
C ALA A 124 8.07 26.45 -1.43
N ARG A 125 9.03 25.81 -2.09
CA ARG A 125 8.84 25.31 -3.46
C ARG A 125 8.50 23.82 -3.43
N THR A 126 7.43 23.44 -4.11
CA THR A 126 7.12 22.05 -4.41
C THR A 126 8.10 21.50 -5.46
N ILE A 127 8.64 20.30 -5.21
CA ILE A 127 9.56 19.63 -6.15
C ILE A 127 8.90 18.47 -6.88
N ARG A 128 7.87 17.88 -6.28
CA ARG A 128 7.12 16.75 -6.83
C ARG A 128 5.76 16.65 -6.14
N SER A 129 4.76 16.21 -6.88
CA SER A 129 3.54 15.62 -6.33
C SER A 129 3.42 14.19 -6.85
N PHE A 130 2.70 13.36 -6.11
CA PHE A 130 2.29 12.04 -6.56
C PHE A 130 0.92 11.71 -5.97
N TRP A 131 0.14 10.95 -6.72
CA TRP A 131 -1.16 10.47 -6.30
C TRP A 131 -1.11 8.96 -6.10
N GLY A 132 -1.87 8.48 -5.12
CA GLY A 132 -2.12 7.07 -4.94
C GLY A 132 -3.61 6.82 -4.77
N VAL A 133 -4.09 5.70 -5.29
CA VAL A 133 -5.50 5.31 -5.21
C VAL A 133 -5.69 4.29 -4.08
N ARG A 134 -6.65 4.56 -3.21
CA ARG A 134 -7.03 3.73 -2.07
C ARG A 134 -8.19 2.84 -2.48
N PRO A 135 -8.12 1.52 -2.24
CA PRO A 135 -9.24 0.61 -2.48
C PRO A 135 -10.21 0.62 -1.30
N LEU A 136 -11.15 1.56 -1.29
CA LEU A 136 -12.12 1.63 -0.21
C LEU A 136 -13.21 0.59 -0.47
N TYR A 137 -13.27 -0.44 0.37
CA TYR A 137 -14.32 -1.45 0.27
C TYR A 137 -15.54 -1.04 1.08
N GLU A 138 -16.70 -1.07 0.44
CA GLU A 138 -17.97 -0.89 1.11
C GLU A 138 -18.73 -2.22 1.14
N PRO A 139 -19.09 -2.74 2.33
CA PRO A 139 -19.99 -3.88 2.39
C PRO A 139 -21.34 -3.55 1.72
N PRO A 140 -21.94 -4.49 0.98
CA PRO A 140 -23.25 -4.27 0.38
C PRO A 140 -24.31 -3.85 1.40
N GLY A 141 -25.07 -2.80 1.06
CA GLY A 141 -26.16 -2.28 1.90
C GLY A 141 -25.77 -1.22 2.94
N THR A 142 -24.51 -0.77 2.99
CA THR A 142 -24.06 0.28 3.92
C THR A 142 -24.44 1.70 3.46
N GLY A 143 -24.41 1.98 2.15
CA GLY A 143 -24.96 3.21 1.55
C GLY A 143 -24.27 4.51 1.96
N THR A 144 -22.94 4.49 2.09
CA THR A 144 -22.10 5.61 2.51
C THR A 144 -21.96 6.61 1.36
N VAL A 145 -22.24 7.89 1.67
CA VAL A 145 -22.19 9.00 0.70
C VAL A 145 -20.82 9.66 0.66
N ASP A 146 -20.09 9.69 1.78
CA ASP A 146 -18.75 10.27 1.88
C ASP A 146 -17.69 9.16 1.86
N PRO A 147 -16.79 9.12 0.85
CA PRO A 147 -15.73 8.12 0.76
C PRO A 147 -14.82 8.09 1.98
N THR A 148 -14.61 9.24 2.63
CA THR A 148 -13.77 9.30 3.84
C THR A 148 -14.35 8.42 4.95
N ASP A 149 -15.68 8.25 5.00
CA ASP A 149 -16.45 7.49 6.00
C ASP A 149 -16.49 5.98 5.80
N ILE A 150 -16.02 5.49 4.65
CA ILE A 150 -15.85 4.05 4.42
C ILE A 150 -14.83 3.50 5.41
N THR A 151 -15.14 2.35 6.01
CA THR A 151 -14.28 1.72 7.02
C THR A 151 -12.92 1.40 6.40
N ARG A 152 -11.83 1.69 7.12
CA ARG A 152 -10.47 1.33 6.68
C ARG A 152 -10.02 -0.03 7.20
N ASP A 153 -10.97 -0.89 7.54
CA ASP A 153 -10.69 -2.29 7.86
C ASP A 153 -10.46 -3.07 6.56
N PHE A 154 -10.07 -4.33 6.71
CA PHE A 154 -9.92 -5.24 5.58
C PHE A 154 -10.94 -6.36 5.70
N PHE A 155 -11.35 -6.88 4.55
CA PHE A 155 -12.39 -7.90 4.46
C PHE A 155 -11.88 -9.05 3.61
N LEU A 156 -12.16 -10.27 4.08
CA LEU A 156 -11.97 -11.49 3.32
C LEU A 156 -13.35 -11.90 2.81
N LEU A 157 -13.46 -12.05 1.49
CA LEU A 157 -14.68 -12.45 0.80
C LEU A 157 -14.46 -13.85 0.23
N ASP A 158 -15.02 -14.86 0.90
CA ASP A 158 -15.07 -16.22 0.38
C ASP A 158 -16.20 -16.30 -0.65
N HIS A 159 -15.84 -16.43 -1.93
CA HIS A 159 -16.80 -16.46 -3.02
C HIS A 159 -17.52 -17.82 -3.12
N ALA A 160 -17.01 -18.88 -2.48
CA ALA A 160 -17.73 -20.14 -2.40
C ALA A 160 -19.01 -19.97 -1.56
N GLU A 161 -18.90 -19.30 -0.42
CA GLU A 161 -20.03 -19.05 0.48
C GLU A 161 -20.92 -17.90 0.00
N ARG A 162 -20.31 -16.83 -0.53
CA ARG A 162 -21.02 -15.60 -0.90
C ARG A 162 -21.70 -15.70 -2.26
N ASP A 163 -21.02 -16.30 -3.25
CA ASP A 163 -21.34 -16.16 -4.67
C ASP A 163 -21.47 -17.50 -5.42
N ASP A 164 -21.42 -18.65 -4.72
CA ASP A 164 -21.41 -20.00 -5.31
C ASP A 164 -20.25 -20.22 -6.30
N LEU A 165 -19.11 -19.54 -6.08
CA LEU A 165 -17.90 -19.64 -6.89
C LEU A 165 -16.74 -20.22 -6.04
N PRO A 166 -16.62 -21.55 -5.94
CA PRO A 166 -15.51 -22.17 -5.22
C PRO A 166 -14.17 -21.97 -5.96
N GLY A 167 -13.08 -21.94 -5.20
CA GLY A 167 -11.73 -21.78 -5.73
C GLY A 167 -11.26 -20.33 -5.87
N MET A 168 -12.03 -19.36 -5.35
CA MET A 168 -11.67 -17.94 -5.35
C MET A 168 -11.99 -17.26 -4.03
N THR A 169 -11.06 -16.44 -3.54
CA THR A 169 -11.27 -15.54 -2.39
C THR A 169 -10.75 -14.16 -2.73
N SER A 170 -11.47 -13.10 -2.37
CA SER A 170 -10.96 -11.72 -2.47
C SER A 170 -10.54 -11.19 -1.10
N ILE A 171 -9.46 -10.42 -1.05
CA ILE A 171 -9.10 -9.62 0.12
C ILE A 171 -9.03 -8.14 -0.26
N VAL A 172 -9.87 -7.34 0.37
CA VAL A 172 -10.14 -5.95 -0.02
C VAL A 172 -10.04 -5.00 1.17
N GLY A 173 -9.83 -3.72 0.89
CA GLY A 173 -9.58 -2.70 1.91
C GLY A 173 -8.20 -2.86 2.56
N GLY A 174 -8.14 -2.54 3.85
CA GLY A 174 -6.93 -2.65 4.64
C GLY A 174 -5.92 -1.52 4.46
N LYS A 175 -5.00 -1.44 5.42
CA LYS A 175 -3.93 -0.45 5.45
C LYS A 175 -2.60 -1.14 5.25
N PHE A 176 -1.62 -0.37 4.77
CA PHE A 176 -0.23 -0.83 4.81
C PHE A 176 0.19 -1.23 6.23
N THR A 177 -0.34 -0.59 7.29
CA THR A 177 -0.02 -0.97 8.67
C THR A 177 -0.59 -2.32 9.12
N THR A 178 -1.60 -2.85 8.41
CA THR A 178 -2.28 -4.11 8.75
C THR A 178 -1.94 -5.25 7.78
N TYR A 179 -1.04 -5.02 6.81
CA TYR A 179 -0.76 -5.96 5.72
C TYR A 179 -0.38 -7.37 6.20
N ARG A 180 0.42 -7.48 7.28
CA ARG A 180 0.85 -8.79 7.82
C ARG A 180 -0.34 -9.58 8.36
N LEU A 181 -1.23 -8.91 9.10
CA LEU A 181 -2.44 -9.53 9.65
C LEU A 181 -3.41 -9.92 8.53
N MET A 182 -3.51 -9.10 7.47
CA MET A 182 -4.28 -9.43 6.26
C MET A 182 -3.75 -10.70 5.60
N ALA A 183 -2.42 -10.76 5.39
CA ALA A 183 -1.73 -11.89 4.78
C ALA A 183 -1.87 -13.17 5.63
N GLU A 184 -1.80 -13.06 6.95
CA GLU A 184 -2.05 -14.15 7.89
C GLU A 184 -3.49 -14.67 7.73
N LYS A 185 -4.50 -13.80 7.81
CA LYS A 185 -5.91 -14.22 7.66
C LYS A 185 -6.22 -14.91 6.34
N ILE A 186 -5.73 -14.39 5.22
CA ILE A 186 -5.97 -15.03 3.91
C ILE A 186 -5.22 -16.35 3.78
N SER A 187 -4.00 -16.43 4.33
CA SER A 187 -3.22 -17.68 4.32
C SER A 187 -3.87 -18.75 5.19
N ASP A 188 -4.35 -18.40 6.38
CA ASP A 188 -5.05 -19.31 7.29
C ASP A 188 -6.32 -19.86 6.62
N HIS A 189 -7.13 -18.98 6.00
CA HIS A 189 -8.32 -19.39 5.24
C HIS A 189 -7.98 -20.38 4.11
N VAL A 190 -6.93 -20.10 3.33
CA VAL A 190 -6.50 -21.01 2.25
C VAL A 190 -5.95 -22.33 2.81
N CYS A 191 -5.22 -22.30 3.93
CA CYS A 191 -4.74 -23.51 4.59
C CYS A 191 -5.91 -24.40 5.07
N ASP A 192 -6.95 -23.79 5.64
CA ASP A 192 -8.16 -24.50 6.06
C ASP A 192 -8.86 -25.19 4.88
N LEU A 193 -8.99 -24.49 3.73
CA LEU A 193 -9.57 -25.07 2.51
C LEU A 193 -8.81 -26.29 2.00
N PHE A 194 -7.48 -26.31 2.16
CA PHE A 194 -6.62 -27.41 1.74
C PHE A 194 -6.34 -28.45 2.83
N GLY A 195 -6.86 -28.26 4.06
CA GLY A 195 -6.58 -29.14 5.19
C GLY A 195 -5.11 -29.12 5.63
N VAL A 196 -4.42 -28.00 5.43
CA VAL A 196 -3.03 -27.79 5.83
C VAL A 196 -2.99 -27.24 7.25
N ASP A 197 -2.46 -28.02 8.19
CA ASP A 197 -2.24 -27.57 9.57
C ASP A 197 -0.83 -26.98 9.71
N ALA A 198 -0.73 -25.65 9.69
CA ALA A 198 0.53 -24.93 9.85
C ALA A 198 0.33 -23.64 10.67
N ALA A 199 1.21 -23.41 11.64
CA ALA A 199 1.21 -22.16 12.40
C ALA A 199 1.84 -21.02 11.59
N CYS A 200 1.20 -19.86 11.56
CA CYS A 200 1.79 -18.64 11.03
C CYS A 200 3.02 -18.21 11.85
N ARG A 201 4.11 -17.84 11.17
CA ARG A 201 5.39 -17.41 11.79
C ARG A 201 5.78 -15.99 11.42
N THR A 202 4.97 -15.32 10.60
CA THR A 202 5.33 -14.03 9.97
C THR A 202 5.48 -12.88 10.98
N ALA A 203 4.98 -13.04 12.20
CA ALA A 203 5.17 -12.07 13.28
C ALA A 203 6.60 -12.07 13.84
N ASP A 204 7.29 -13.21 13.76
CA ASP A 204 8.63 -13.41 14.33
C ASP A 204 9.72 -13.54 13.24
N GLU A 205 9.32 -13.80 11.99
CA GLU A 205 10.24 -13.98 10.87
C GLU A 205 10.63 -12.61 10.27
N PRO A 206 11.94 -12.26 10.23
CA PRO A 206 12.39 -11.00 9.65
C PRO A 206 12.16 -10.97 8.14
N LEU A 207 11.84 -9.79 7.61
CA LEU A 207 11.82 -9.58 6.16
C LEU A 207 13.25 -9.69 5.57
N PRO A 208 13.38 -10.11 4.30
CA PRO A 208 14.66 -10.15 3.62
C PRO A 208 15.41 -8.81 3.73
N GLY A 209 16.66 -8.85 4.17
CA GLY A 209 17.46 -7.64 4.41
C GLY A 209 17.38 -7.09 5.83
N SER A 210 16.51 -7.60 6.70
CA SER A 210 16.33 -7.14 8.08
C SER A 210 16.85 -8.11 9.14
N GLU A 211 17.58 -9.15 8.73
CA GLU A 211 18.07 -10.22 9.61
C GLU A 211 19.20 -9.74 10.53
N ASP A 212 20.03 -8.81 10.06
CA ASP A 212 21.15 -8.24 10.82
C ASP A 212 21.32 -6.76 10.47
N ALA A 213 21.00 -5.89 11.43
CA ALA A 213 21.10 -4.44 11.26
C ALA A 213 22.54 -3.90 11.39
N GLY A 214 23.49 -4.70 11.88
CA GLY A 214 24.80 -4.22 12.33
C GLY A 214 25.93 -4.31 11.30
N VAL A 215 25.81 -5.16 10.27
CA VAL A 215 26.98 -5.56 9.47
C VAL A 215 27.69 -4.37 8.81
N LEU A 216 26.96 -3.53 8.08
CA LEU A 216 27.58 -2.41 7.36
C LEU A 216 27.98 -1.26 8.31
N ASP A 217 27.17 -0.97 9.32
CA ASP A 217 27.45 0.09 10.29
C ASP A 217 28.69 -0.25 11.12
N ASP A 218 28.85 -1.51 11.54
CA ASP A 218 30.04 -2.02 12.24
C ASP A 218 31.30 -1.91 11.38
N TYR A 219 31.22 -2.27 10.10
CA TYR A 219 32.35 -2.09 9.17
C TYR A 219 32.65 -0.60 8.92
N MET A 220 31.62 0.24 8.82
CA MET A 220 31.78 1.67 8.66
C MET A 220 32.47 2.30 9.89
N GLU A 221 32.09 1.90 11.09
CA GLU A 221 32.75 2.34 12.32
C GLU A 221 34.19 1.81 12.40
N ARG A 222 34.39 0.51 12.18
CA ARG A 222 35.70 -0.15 12.23
C ARG A 222 36.72 0.45 11.26
N PHE A 223 36.28 0.79 10.04
CA PHE A 223 37.15 1.34 8.99
C PHE A 223 37.09 2.87 8.89
N GLY A 224 36.36 3.55 9.78
CA GLY A 224 36.22 5.00 9.78
C GLY A 224 35.52 5.56 8.54
N LEU A 225 34.69 4.76 7.87
CA LEU A 225 33.95 5.14 6.67
C LEU A 225 32.74 5.99 7.07
N ARG A 226 32.85 7.31 6.93
CA ARG A 226 31.72 8.24 7.17
C ARG A 226 30.95 8.57 5.88
N SER A 227 30.86 7.60 4.98
CA SER A 227 30.29 7.82 3.65
C SER A 227 28.76 7.93 3.73
N PRO A 228 28.15 9.04 3.22
CA PRO A 228 26.70 9.12 3.01
C PRO A 228 26.16 8.02 2.10
N ILE A 229 27.03 7.35 1.33
CA ILE A 229 26.66 6.19 0.52
C ILE A 229 26.45 4.97 1.41
N GLY A 230 27.40 4.66 2.31
CA GLY A 230 27.29 3.51 3.20
C GLY A 230 26.03 3.56 4.07
N ARG A 231 25.76 4.70 4.72
CA ARG A 231 24.55 4.89 5.52
C ARG A 231 23.27 4.70 4.71
N ARG A 232 23.22 5.22 3.47
CA ARG A 232 22.05 5.07 2.60
C ARG A 232 21.89 3.66 2.03
N SER A 233 23.00 2.96 1.78
CA SER A 233 22.98 1.55 1.39
C SER A 233 22.40 0.71 2.52
N SER A 234 22.90 0.89 3.76
CA SER A 234 22.39 0.21 4.96
C SER A 234 20.89 0.47 5.15
N GLN A 235 20.44 1.73 5.06
CA GLN A 235 19.01 2.07 5.19
C GLN A 235 18.11 1.46 4.10
N ARG A 236 18.63 1.19 2.90
CA ARG A 236 17.84 0.69 1.76
C ARG A 236 17.88 -0.82 1.60
N LEU A 237 19.02 -1.43 1.87
CA LEU A 237 19.30 -2.84 1.60
C LEU A 237 19.47 -3.65 2.89
N GLY A 238 19.69 -2.99 4.03
CA GLY A 238 19.94 -3.63 5.31
C GLY A 238 21.10 -4.61 5.24
N SER A 239 20.88 -5.86 5.64
CA SER A 239 21.85 -6.95 5.60
C SER A 239 22.25 -7.41 4.19
N MET A 240 21.56 -6.95 3.13
CA MET A 240 21.88 -7.28 1.73
C MET A 240 22.99 -6.42 1.12
N THR A 241 23.55 -5.46 1.88
CA THR A 241 24.71 -4.65 1.46
C THR A 241 26.00 -5.43 1.49
#